data_AF-A0A6G4RCP8-F1
#
_entry.id   AF-A0A6G4RCP8-F1
#
_cell.length_a   1.000
_cell.length_b   1.000
_cell.length_c   1.000
_cell.angle_alpha   90.00
_cell.angle_beta   90.00
_cell.angle_gamma   90.00
#
_symmetry.space_group_name_H-M   'P 1'
#
loop_
_entity.id
_entity.type
_entity.pdbx_description
1 polymer ?
#
loop_
_entity_poly.entity_id
_entity_poly.type
_entity_poly.pdbx_seq_one_letter_code
_entity_poly.pdbx_strand_id
1 'polypeptide(L)'
;MGFHPREGDGATKSLLRRNGRSLESIAAASVYAVCRCNGLGRSLEEISHVAVCSQSHLECAYAAMNTELELPTVVPQPQSVLPRLASELGAPNDVQHRALELAALGTEARITTGRHPHGFASACLYRAGQERGWLVTQQELAAVSNTSPKTIRAHRDALLEILER
;
A
#
# COMPACT_ATOMS: atom_id res chain seq x y z
N MET A 1 -58.84 -14.49 -4.53
CA MET A 1 -57.45 -14.89 -4.86
C MET A 1 -56.56 -13.72 -4.49
N GLY A 2 -56.07 -13.70 -3.24
CA GLY A 2 -55.39 -12.54 -2.65
C GLY A 2 -53.89 -12.56 -2.94
N PHE A 3 -53.38 -11.46 -3.49
CA PHE A 3 -51.94 -11.18 -3.51
C PHE A 3 -51.50 -10.83 -2.09
N HIS A 4 -50.75 -11.73 -1.45
CA HIS A 4 -50.00 -11.42 -0.24
C HIS A 4 -48.68 -10.76 -0.66
N PRO A 5 -48.40 -9.50 -0.25
CA PRO A 5 -47.05 -8.97 -0.31
C PRO A 5 -46.23 -9.69 0.78
N ARG A 6 -45.16 -10.38 0.39
CA ARG A 6 -44.19 -10.91 1.35
C ARG A 6 -43.39 -9.75 1.94
N GLU A 7 -43.75 -9.36 3.15
CA GLU A 7 -42.86 -8.67 4.07
C GLU A 7 -41.61 -9.54 4.28
N GLY A 8 -40.41 -8.95 4.14
CA GLY A 8 -39.18 -9.65 4.48
C GLY A 8 -37.86 -9.19 3.88
N ASP A 9 -37.74 -8.05 3.18
CA ASP A 9 -36.43 -7.52 2.72
C ASP A 9 -35.68 -6.69 3.79
N GLY A 10 -35.83 -7.07 5.07
CA GLY A 10 -35.15 -6.41 6.20
C GLY A 10 -33.90 -7.19 6.66
N ALA A 11 -33.97 -8.52 6.66
CA ALA A 11 -32.91 -9.38 7.20
C ALA A 11 -31.71 -9.52 6.25
N THR A 12 -31.93 -9.58 4.94
CA THR A 12 -30.87 -9.69 3.92
C THR A 12 -30.02 -8.42 3.84
N LYS A 13 -30.64 -7.23 3.92
CA LYS A 13 -29.92 -5.94 4.00
C LYS A 13 -29.11 -5.80 5.30
N SER A 14 -29.60 -6.37 6.39
CA SER A 14 -28.91 -6.38 7.70
C SER A 14 -27.67 -7.27 7.71
N LEU A 15 -27.71 -8.43 7.04
CA LEU A 15 -26.58 -9.38 6.98
C LEU A 15 -25.46 -8.92 6.03
N LEU A 16 -25.79 -8.27 4.92
CA LEU A 16 -24.81 -7.67 4.00
C LEU A 16 -24.01 -6.53 4.67
N ARG A 17 -24.65 -5.76 5.55
CA ARG A 17 -24.01 -4.66 6.31
C ARG A 17 -22.96 -5.14 7.33
N ARG A 18 -23.02 -6.39 7.81
CA ARG A 18 -22.22 -6.86 8.95
C ARG A 18 -20.93 -7.61 8.58
N ASN A 19 -20.77 -8.02 7.32
CA ASN A 19 -19.68 -8.91 6.87
C ASN A 19 -18.74 -8.28 5.81
N GLY A 20 -18.67 -6.94 5.72
CA GLY A 20 -17.87 -6.28 4.70
C GLY A 20 -18.42 -6.41 3.26
N ARG A 21 -19.66 -6.85 3.07
CA ARG A 21 -20.32 -6.99 1.75
C ARG A 21 -21.26 -5.83 1.41
N SER A 22 -21.01 -4.65 1.97
CA SER A 22 -21.73 -3.45 1.52
C SER A 22 -21.24 -3.06 0.12
N LEU A 23 -22.07 -2.32 -0.62
CA LEU A 23 -21.71 -1.85 -1.95
C LEU A 23 -20.45 -0.97 -1.90
N GLU A 24 -20.32 -0.18 -0.84
CA GLU A 24 -19.19 0.69 -0.55
C GLU A 24 -17.90 -0.12 -0.35
N SER A 25 -17.96 -1.19 0.45
CA SER A 25 -16.81 -2.07 0.68
C SER A 25 -16.37 -2.81 -0.59
N ILE A 26 -17.33 -3.28 -1.40
CA ILE A 26 -17.04 -3.94 -2.68
C ILE A 26 -16.42 -2.95 -3.67
N ALA A 27 -16.95 -1.72 -3.75
CA ALA A 27 -16.41 -0.68 -4.62
C ALA A 27 -14.98 -0.31 -4.22
N ALA A 28 -14.73 -0.06 -2.93
CA ALA A 28 -13.41 0.28 -2.41
C ALA A 28 -12.42 -0.89 -2.60
N ALA A 29 -12.87 -2.13 -2.36
CA ALA A 29 -12.05 -3.31 -2.57
C ALA A 29 -11.74 -3.53 -4.06
N SER A 30 -12.66 -3.16 -4.97
CA SER A 30 -12.44 -3.26 -6.42
C SER A 30 -11.35 -2.31 -6.88
N VAL A 31 -11.35 -1.07 -6.37
CA VAL A 31 -10.25 -0.11 -6.60
C VAL A 31 -8.94 -0.68 -6.09
N TYR A 32 -8.92 -1.17 -4.86
CA TYR A 32 -7.72 -1.79 -4.28
C TYR A 32 -7.22 -2.99 -5.10
N ALA A 33 -8.14 -3.87 -5.55
CA ALA A 33 -7.84 -5.01 -6.41
C ALA A 33 -7.21 -4.57 -7.74
N VAL A 34 -7.77 -3.59 -8.43
CA VAL A 34 -7.19 -3.05 -9.67
C VAL A 34 -5.80 -2.48 -9.42
N CYS A 35 -5.59 -1.74 -8.33
CA CYS A 35 -4.26 -1.27 -7.96
C CYS A 35 -3.28 -2.43 -7.76
N ARG A 36 -3.67 -3.47 -7.04
CA ARG A 36 -2.84 -4.66 -6.79
C ARG A 36 -2.53 -5.46 -8.05
N CYS A 37 -3.49 -5.64 -8.95
CA CYS A 37 -3.27 -6.32 -10.23
C CYS A 37 -2.33 -5.55 -11.17
N ASN A 38 -2.31 -4.21 -11.06
CA ASN A 38 -1.43 -3.36 -11.85
C ASN A 38 -0.09 -3.05 -11.14
N GLY A 39 0.20 -3.69 -9.99
CA GLY A 39 1.42 -3.44 -9.23
C GLY A 39 1.53 -2.03 -8.65
N LEU A 40 0.42 -1.31 -8.53
CA LEU A 40 0.36 -0.01 -7.88
C LEU A 40 0.43 -0.18 -6.37
N GLY A 41 1.42 0.45 -5.74
CA GLY A 41 1.69 0.37 -4.30
C GLY A 41 0.72 1.19 -3.45
N ARG A 42 -0.59 0.89 -3.50
CA ARG A 42 -1.60 1.42 -2.57
C ARG A 42 -1.79 0.46 -1.40
N SER A 43 -1.94 0.99 -0.19
CA SER A 43 -2.26 0.25 1.02
C SER A 43 -3.76 0.22 1.29
N LEU A 44 -4.21 -0.74 2.11
CA LEU A 44 -5.60 -0.83 2.55
C LEU A 44 -6.03 0.42 3.35
N GLU A 45 -5.12 0.96 4.16
CA GLU A 45 -5.35 2.15 4.98
C GLU A 45 -5.65 3.38 4.10
N GLU A 46 -4.82 3.62 3.08
CA GLU A 46 -5.02 4.72 2.12
C GLU A 46 -6.38 4.65 1.43
N ILE A 47 -6.77 3.47 0.95
CA ILE A 47 -8.06 3.29 0.28
C ILE A 47 -9.19 3.48 1.29
N SER A 48 -9.07 2.95 2.50
CA SER A 48 -10.09 3.08 3.54
C SER A 48 -10.27 4.53 4.03
N HIS A 49 -9.21 5.34 4.02
CA HIS A 49 -9.25 6.74 4.47
C HIS A 49 -10.14 7.62 3.56
N VAL A 50 -10.23 7.28 2.27
CA VAL A 50 -11.06 8.01 1.30
C VAL A 50 -12.39 7.31 0.98
N ALA A 51 -12.57 6.08 1.47
CA ALA A 51 -13.76 5.28 1.23
C ALA A 51 -14.77 5.41 2.37
N VAL A 52 -16.05 5.20 2.05
CA VAL A 52 -17.15 5.12 3.04
C VAL A 52 -17.22 3.72 3.65
N CYS A 53 -16.08 3.16 4.08
CA CYS A 53 -16.01 1.85 4.71
C CYS A 53 -14.82 1.77 5.67
N SER A 54 -14.92 0.93 6.70
CA SER A 54 -13.79 0.65 7.59
C SER A 54 -12.72 -0.20 6.87
N GLN A 55 -11.46 -0.06 7.31
CA GLN A 55 -10.35 -0.86 6.79
C GLN A 55 -10.60 -2.38 6.92
N SER A 56 -11.17 -2.82 8.04
CA SER A 56 -11.52 -4.24 8.24
C SER A 56 -12.57 -4.72 7.24
N HIS A 57 -13.57 -3.90 6.90
CA HIS A 57 -14.56 -4.26 5.89
C HIS A 57 -13.97 -4.28 4.48
N LEU A 58 -13.08 -3.34 4.15
CA LEU A 58 -12.32 -3.34 2.91
C LEU A 58 -11.49 -4.63 2.77
N GLU A 59 -10.79 -5.01 3.83
CA GLU A 59 -9.97 -6.22 3.88
C GLU A 59 -10.80 -7.49 3.68
N CYS A 60 -11.93 -7.63 4.37
CA CYS A 60 -12.85 -8.75 4.18
C CYS A 60 -13.40 -8.81 2.75
N ALA A 61 -13.83 -7.66 2.19
CA ALA A 61 -14.34 -7.59 0.82
C ALA A 61 -13.29 -7.99 -0.21
N TYR A 62 -12.07 -7.47 -0.06
CA TYR A 62 -10.95 -7.81 -0.92
C TYR A 62 -10.58 -9.29 -0.81
N ALA A 63 -10.51 -9.85 0.40
CA ALA A 63 -10.21 -11.27 0.60
C ALA A 63 -11.23 -12.16 -0.12
N ALA A 64 -12.53 -11.86 0.01
CA ALA A 64 -13.58 -12.59 -0.69
C ALA A 64 -13.42 -12.52 -2.21
N MET A 65 -13.22 -11.32 -2.78
CA MET A 65 -13.01 -11.17 -4.23
C MET A 65 -11.74 -11.85 -4.73
N ASN A 66 -10.63 -11.74 -3.98
CA ASN A 66 -9.36 -12.34 -4.37
C ASN A 66 -9.46 -13.88 -4.42
N THR A 67 -10.24 -14.47 -3.52
CA THR A 67 -10.53 -15.91 -3.55
C THR A 67 -11.53 -16.30 -4.62
N GLU A 68 -12.63 -15.57 -4.78
CA GLU A 68 -13.71 -15.91 -5.73
C GLU A 68 -13.32 -15.66 -7.21
N LEU A 69 -12.50 -14.64 -7.46
CA LEU A 69 -12.12 -14.21 -8.82
C LEU A 69 -10.68 -14.59 -9.20
N GLU A 70 -9.93 -15.24 -8.30
CA GLU A 70 -8.54 -15.65 -8.51
C GLU A 70 -7.67 -14.52 -9.09
N LEU A 71 -7.74 -13.34 -8.45
CA LEU A 71 -7.13 -12.12 -9.00
C LEU A 71 -5.61 -12.29 -9.19
N PRO A 72 -5.05 -11.88 -10.35
CA PRO A 72 -3.61 -11.98 -10.64
C PRO A 72 -2.83 -10.87 -9.92
N THR A 73 -2.85 -10.88 -8.59
CA THR A 73 -2.26 -9.81 -7.77
C THR A 73 -0.75 -9.97 -7.69
N VAL A 74 -0.02 -8.90 -7.98
CA VAL A 74 1.43 -8.84 -7.87
C VAL A 74 1.84 -8.13 -6.59
N VAL A 75 2.96 -8.54 -6.01
CA VAL A 75 3.59 -7.81 -4.91
C VAL A 75 4.16 -6.51 -5.47
N PRO A 76 3.72 -5.33 -4.97
CA PRO A 76 4.23 -4.05 -5.45
C PRO A 76 5.74 -3.97 -5.26
N GLN A 77 6.46 -3.47 -6.26
CA GLN A 77 7.89 -3.22 -6.15
C GLN A 77 8.15 -1.88 -5.45
N PRO A 78 9.27 -1.67 -4.74
CA PRO A 78 9.57 -0.40 -4.07
C PRO A 78 9.46 0.83 -4.99
N GLN A 79 9.84 0.69 -6.26
CA GLN A 79 9.76 1.72 -7.30
C GLN A 79 8.31 2.20 -7.54
N SER A 80 7.33 1.31 -7.39
CA SER A 80 5.91 1.65 -7.58
C SER A 80 5.33 2.47 -6.42
N VAL A 81 5.91 2.35 -5.22
CA VAL A 81 5.48 3.03 -4.00
C VAL A 81 6.12 4.42 -3.89
N LEU A 82 7.37 4.53 -4.37
CA LEU A 82 8.23 5.71 -4.19
C LEU A 82 7.62 7.04 -4.65
N PRO A 83 7.03 7.18 -5.85
CA PRO A 83 6.50 8.46 -6.32
C PRO A 83 5.42 9.03 -5.40
N ARG A 84 4.58 8.16 -4.82
CA ARG A 84 3.55 8.58 -3.86
C ARG A 84 4.19 9.07 -2.57
N LEU A 85 5.07 8.28 -1.97
CA LEU A 85 5.75 8.64 -0.71
C LEU A 85 6.54 9.95 -0.85
N ALA A 86 7.24 10.12 -1.97
CA ALA A 86 7.96 11.35 -2.28
C ALA A 86 7.01 12.55 -2.34
N SER A 87 5.87 12.42 -3.02
CA SER A 87 4.86 13.48 -3.11
C SER A 87 4.24 13.81 -1.76
N GLU A 88 3.90 12.82 -0.94
CA GLU A 88 3.27 13.04 0.37
C GLU A 88 4.21 13.72 1.38
N LEU A 89 5.52 13.45 1.27
CA LEU A 89 6.55 14.08 2.11
C LEU A 89 7.08 15.40 1.53
N GLY A 90 6.61 15.82 0.35
CA GLY A 90 7.12 17.02 -0.33
C GLY A 90 8.60 16.90 -0.70
N ALA A 91 9.05 15.69 -1.06
CA ALA A 91 10.42 15.45 -1.45
C ALA A 91 10.76 16.18 -2.76
N PRO A 92 11.93 16.84 -2.85
CA PRO A 92 12.43 17.40 -4.11
C PRO A 92 12.55 16.35 -5.23
N ASN A 93 12.39 16.78 -6.49
CA ASN A 93 12.44 15.88 -7.64
C ASN A 93 13.79 15.13 -7.78
N ASP A 94 14.90 15.78 -7.44
CA ASP A 94 16.23 15.18 -7.48
C ASP A 94 16.41 14.10 -6.40
N VAL A 95 15.83 14.30 -5.21
CA VAL A 95 15.72 13.28 -4.15
C VAL A 95 14.89 12.10 -4.63
N GLN A 96 13.72 12.35 -5.22
CA GLN A 96 12.85 11.29 -5.74
C GLN A 96 13.56 10.46 -6.82
N HIS A 97 14.20 11.14 -7.78
CA HIS A 97 14.95 10.47 -8.84
C HIS A 97 16.06 9.58 -8.28
N ARG A 98 16.83 10.12 -7.32
CA ARG A 98 17.87 9.36 -6.66
C ARG A 98 17.32 8.17 -5.86
N ALA A 99 16.19 8.33 -5.18
CA ALA A 99 15.54 7.24 -4.46
C ALA A 99 15.09 6.11 -5.41
N LEU A 100 14.61 6.45 -6.62
CA LEU A 100 14.24 5.47 -7.65
C LEU A 100 15.46 4.68 -8.15
N GLU A 101 16.59 5.33 -8.36
CA GLU A 101 17.86 4.66 -8.70
C GLU A 101 18.28 3.67 -7.61
N LEU A 102 18.25 4.10 -6.34
CA LEU A 102 18.58 3.26 -5.20
C LEU A 102 17.64 2.05 -5.07
N ALA A 103 16.35 2.24 -5.32
CA ALA A 103 15.38 1.15 -5.34
C ALA A 103 15.65 0.16 -6.47
N ALA A 104 16.00 0.64 -7.67
CA ALA A 104 16.39 -0.21 -8.80
C ALA A 104 17.62 -1.07 -8.46
N LEU A 105 18.67 -0.45 -7.91
CA LEU A 105 19.87 -1.16 -7.47
C LEU A 105 19.55 -2.24 -6.43
N GLY A 106 18.71 -1.93 -5.44
CA GLY A 106 18.28 -2.89 -4.44
C GLY A 106 17.50 -4.07 -5.01
N THR A 107 16.65 -3.82 -6.01
CA THR A 107 15.91 -4.87 -6.73
C THR A 107 16.83 -5.75 -7.56
N GLU A 108 17.77 -5.15 -8.31
CA GLU A 108 18.76 -5.88 -9.13
C GLU A 108 19.66 -6.78 -8.27
N ALA A 109 20.08 -6.27 -7.10
CA ALA A 109 20.85 -7.03 -6.13
C ALA A 109 20.00 -8.02 -5.30
N ARG A 110 18.69 -8.13 -5.56
CA ARG A 110 17.73 -9.03 -4.90
C ARG A 110 17.57 -8.84 -3.39
N ILE A 111 18.04 -7.73 -2.82
CA ILE A 111 17.90 -7.47 -1.38
C ILE A 111 16.50 -7.02 -0.97
N THR A 112 15.64 -6.67 -1.93
CA THR A 112 14.22 -6.34 -1.69
C THR A 112 13.35 -7.57 -1.45
N THR A 113 13.84 -8.77 -1.76
CA THR A 113 13.08 -10.03 -1.66
C THR A 113 12.67 -10.31 -0.22
N GLY A 114 11.37 -10.57 0.00
CA GLY A 114 10.82 -10.86 1.33
C GLY A 114 10.73 -9.64 2.27
N ARG A 115 11.03 -8.42 1.78
CA ARG A 115 10.92 -7.18 2.56
C ARG A 115 9.68 -6.40 2.17
N HIS A 116 9.16 -5.62 3.12
CA HIS A 116 7.98 -4.79 2.87
C HIS A 116 8.33 -3.64 1.90
N PRO A 117 7.63 -3.50 0.75
CA PRO A 117 7.98 -2.52 -0.29
C PRO A 117 7.99 -1.07 0.20
N HIS A 118 7.04 -0.70 1.07
CA HIS A 118 6.97 0.67 1.62
C HIS A 118 8.15 0.97 2.56
N GLY A 119 8.61 -0.03 3.32
CA GLY A 119 9.77 0.13 4.20
C GLY A 119 11.05 0.33 3.39
N PHE A 120 11.22 -0.46 2.33
CA PHE A 120 12.39 -0.35 1.46
C PHE A 120 12.39 0.96 0.66
N ALA A 121 11.25 1.35 0.10
CA ALA A 121 11.07 2.64 -0.57
C ALA A 121 11.41 3.82 0.38
N SER A 122 10.94 3.77 1.62
CA SER A 122 11.24 4.78 2.63
C SER A 122 12.74 4.85 2.98
N ALA A 123 13.43 3.71 3.02
CA ALA A 123 14.88 3.69 3.20
C ALA A 123 15.63 4.32 2.02
N CYS A 124 15.16 4.09 0.79
CA CYS A 124 15.71 4.73 -0.40
C CYS A 124 15.53 6.25 -0.36
N LEU A 125 14.32 6.73 0.02
CA LEU A 125 14.05 8.16 0.21
C LEU A 125 14.92 8.77 1.31
N TYR A 126 15.05 8.08 2.45
CA TYR A 126 15.90 8.53 3.54
C TYR A 126 17.36 8.70 3.08
N ARG A 127 17.91 7.68 2.41
CA ARG A 127 19.28 7.72 1.91
C ARG A 127 19.48 8.78 0.83
N ALA A 128 18.57 8.88 -0.13
CA ALA A 128 18.61 9.93 -1.15
C ALA A 128 18.53 11.33 -0.53
N GLY A 129 17.71 11.51 0.51
CA GLY A 129 17.63 12.76 1.26
C GLY A 129 18.96 13.12 1.93
N GLN A 130 19.62 12.14 2.56
CA GLN A 130 20.96 12.34 3.13
C GLN A 130 22.00 12.74 2.06
N GLU A 131 21.95 12.15 0.87
CA GLU A 131 22.89 12.46 -0.22
C GLU A 131 22.65 13.84 -0.86
N ARG A 132 21.40 14.33 -0.84
CA ARG A 132 20.99 15.58 -1.49
C ARG A 132 20.73 16.74 -0.53
N GLY A 133 20.90 16.51 0.78
CA GLY A 133 20.66 17.53 1.80
C GLY A 133 19.18 17.80 2.12
N TRP A 134 18.29 16.87 1.78
CA TRP A 134 16.88 16.94 2.21
C TRP A 134 16.72 16.36 3.61
N LEU A 135 16.33 17.23 4.55
CA LEU A 135 16.19 16.90 5.97
C LEU A 135 14.84 16.23 6.23
N VAL A 136 14.80 14.91 6.05
CA VAL A 136 13.69 14.05 6.48
C VAL A 136 14.13 13.11 7.58
N THR A 137 13.29 12.89 8.58
CA THR A 137 13.55 11.96 9.67
C THR A 137 13.01 10.56 9.37
N GLN A 138 13.58 9.55 10.03
CA GLN A 138 13.03 8.18 9.96
C GLN A 138 11.62 8.09 10.55
N GLN A 139 11.26 8.98 11.48
CA GLN A 139 9.92 9.03 12.07
C GLN A 139 8.89 9.57 11.08
N GLU A 140 9.20 10.64 10.35
CA GLU A 140 8.30 11.20 9.33
C GLU A 140 8.04 10.18 8.20
N LEU A 141 9.10 9.54 7.70
CA LEU A 141 8.96 8.47 6.73
C LEU A 141 8.15 7.28 7.25
N ALA A 142 8.38 6.89 8.52
CA ALA A 142 7.66 5.77 9.14
C ALA A 142 6.15 6.04 9.23
N ALA A 143 5.77 7.26 9.60
CA ALA A 143 4.37 7.68 9.70
C ALA A 143 3.65 7.61 8.35
N VAL A 144 4.28 8.06 7.27
CA VAL A 144 3.68 8.10 5.93
C VAL A 144 3.64 6.72 5.26
N SER A 145 4.62 5.88 5.53
CA SER A 145 4.77 4.56 4.89
C SER A 145 4.16 3.39 5.67
N ASN A 146 3.46 3.68 6.76
CA ASN A 146 2.93 2.72 7.73
C ASN A 146 3.95 1.62 8.07
N THR A 147 5.15 2.05 8.49
CA THR A 147 6.24 1.16 8.91
C THR A 147 6.89 1.69 10.19
N SER A 148 7.95 1.03 10.66
CA SER A 148 8.70 1.49 11.83
C SER A 148 10.02 2.17 11.44
N PRO A 149 10.50 3.15 12.22
CA PRO A 149 11.85 3.73 12.02
C PRO A 149 12.95 2.66 12.04
N LYS A 150 12.78 1.61 12.85
CA LYS A 150 13.71 0.46 12.90
C LYS A 150 13.74 -0.30 11.58
N THR A 151 12.58 -0.50 10.95
CA THR A 151 12.46 -1.14 9.63
C THR A 151 13.19 -0.33 8.56
N ILE A 152 12.97 0.99 8.53
CA ILE A 152 13.65 1.91 7.61
C ILE A 152 15.17 1.83 7.80
N ARG A 153 15.63 1.86 9.05
CA ARG A 153 17.04 1.76 9.40
C ARG A 153 17.66 0.47 8.88
N ALA A 154 17.04 -0.68 9.15
CA ALA A 154 17.54 -1.99 8.72
C ALA A 154 17.59 -2.12 7.19
N HIS A 155 16.64 -1.52 6.46
CA HIS A 155 16.66 -1.51 5.00
C HIS A 155 17.73 -0.58 4.43
N ARG A 156 17.92 0.59 5.06
CA ARG A 156 18.99 1.51 4.70
C ARG A 156 20.34 0.82 4.88
N ASP A 157 20.58 0.17 6.02
CA ASP A 157 21.87 -0.46 6.30
C ASP A 157 22.19 -1.55 5.27
N ALA A 158 21.21 -2.39 4.93
CA ALA A 158 21.35 -3.38 3.85
C ALA A 158 21.61 -2.75 2.46
N LEU A 159 21.06 -1.57 2.19
CA LEU A 159 21.32 -0.84 0.95
C LEU A 159 22.77 -0.30 0.93
N LEU A 160 23.28 0.18 2.07
CA LEU A 160 24.66 0.66 2.19
C LEU A 160 25.70 -0.43 1.94
N GLU A 161 25.44 -1.64 2.46
CA GLU A 161 26.30 -2.81 2.21
C GLU A 161 26.50 -3.13 0.72
N ILE A 162 25.59 -2.69 -0.16
CA ILE A 162 25.74 -2.86 -1.62
C ILE A 162 26.48 -1.68 -2.23
N LEU A 163 26.18 -0.46 -1.79
CA LEU A 163 26.80 0.75 -2.35
C LEU A 163 28.29 0.86 -2.00
N GLU A 164 28.72 0.22 -0.93
CA GLU A 164 30.11 0.20 -0.44
C GLU A 164 30.92 -1.00 -0.97
N ARG A 165 30.32 -1.83 -1.84
CA ARG A 165 31.00 -2.94 -2.54
C ARG A 165 31.48 -2.52 -3.92
#